data_AF-A0A0M9EC87-F1
#
_entry.id   AF-A0A0M9EC87-F1
#
_cell.length_a   1.000
_cell.length_b   1.000
_cell.length_c   1.000
_cell.angle_alpha   90.00
_cell.angle_beta   90.00
_cell.angle_gamma   90.00
#
_symmetry.space_group_name_H-M   'P 1'
#
loop_
_entity.id
_entity.type
_entity.pdbx_description
1 polymer ?
#
loop_
_entity_poly.entity_id
_entity_poly.type
_entity_poly.pdbx_seq_one_letter_code
_entity_poly.pdbx_strand_id
1 'polypeptide(L)'
;MKTKQLIIFISIIILPSLLFAKEWQLTIQAKAKQIDGLYKSSVIIGEGENANTTPAAPLPPKYSCEIHSTPNWDSRLSENIHSFSDHQCWVISLNPHGNVGSPEPRPVTLTWNSEDFDDAQYMLVEGMNCLNNEVISNMKETTQFVFTGTNKEYFFSVAKNSDLSSVIYGLSVLSNISKNDEGRRVGLNVSLKNIVLKMQKLADF
;
A
#
# COMPACT_ATOMS: atom_id res chain seq x y z
N MET A 1 -13.77 -60.71 -37.55
CA MET A 1 -13.32 -60.08 -36.28
C MET A 1 -13.40 -58.57 -36.44
N LYS A 2 -14.30 -57.90 -35.71
CA LYS A 2 -14.49 -56.44 -35.78
C LYS A 2 -13.84 -55.80 -34.54
N THR A 3 -12.75 -55.07 -34.76
CA THR A 3 -11.97 -54.38 -33.73
C THR A 3 -12.77 -53.17 -33.23
N LYS A 4 -13.27 -53.23 -32.00
CA LYS A 4 -13.94 -52.10 -31.33
C LYS A 4 -12.87 -51.05 -30.98
N GLN A 5 -12.82 -49.95 -31.73
CA GLN A 5 -12.05 -48.76 -31.34
C GLN A 5 -12.71 -48.14 -30.10
N LEU A 6 -12.04 -48.27 -28.96
CA LEU A 6 -12.39 -47.61 -27.71
C LEU A 6 -11.90 -46.16 -27.79
N ILE A 7 -12.79 -45.24 -28.15
CA ILE A 7 -12.51 -43.80 -28.11
C ILE A 7 -12.63 -43.37 -26.64
N ILE A 8 -11.47 -43.23 -25.98
CA ILE A 8 -11.38 -42.63 -24.65
C ILE A 8 -11.46 -41.12 -24.84
N PHE A 9 -12.65 -40.55 -24.63
CA PHE A 9 -12.82 -39.11 -24.47
C PHE A 9 -12.21 -38.70 -23.12
N ILE A 10 -10.94 -38.30 -23.13
CA ILE A 10 -10.33 -37.58 -22.00
C ILE A 10 -10.88 -36.16 -22.07
N SER A 11 -12.03 -35.93 -21.42
CA SER A 11 -12.48 -34.58 -21.09
C SER A 11 -11.51 -34.01 -20.06
N ILE A 12 -10.50 -33.29 -20.54
CA ILE A 12 -9.68 -32.43 -19.70
C ILE A 12 -10.61 -31.31 -19.22
N ILE A 13 -11.19 -31.49 -18.04
CA ILE A 13 -11.87 -30.42 -17.31
C ILE A 13 -10.77 -29.45 -16.90
N ILE A 14 -10.53 -28.44 -17.72
CA ILE A 14 -9.75 -27.27 -17.33
C ILE A 14 -10.64 -26.56 -16.30
N LEU A 15 -10.47 -26.88 -15.02
CA LEU A 15 -11.00 -26.01 -13.97
C LEU A 15 -10.25 -24.68 -14.13
N PRO A 16 -10.93 -23.57 -14.42
CA PRO A 16 -10.31 -22.28 -14.21
C PRO A 16 -9.96 -22.25 -12.73
N SER A 17 -8.66 -22.28 -12.43
CA SER A 17 -8.16 -21.95 -11.11
C SER A 17 -8.62 -20.52 -10.85
N LEU A 18 -9.69 -20.39 -10.09
CA LEU A 18 -10.12 -19.11 -9.56
C LEU A 18 -8.92 -18.59 -8.76
N LEU A 19 -8.23 -17.61 -9.33
CA LEU A 19 -7.18 -16.88 -8.66
C LEU A 19 -7.89 -16.02 -7.61
N PHE A 20 -8.11 -16.59 -6.43
CA PHE A 20 -8.58 -15.80 -5.30
C PHE A 20 -7.45 -14.85 -4.91
N ALA A 21 -7.76 -13.56 -4.83
CA ALA A 21 -6.85 -12.59 -4.23
C ALA A 21 -6.50 -13.08 -2.81
N LYS A 22 -5.21 -13.08 -2.48
CA LYS A 22 -4.71 -13.55 -1.20
C LYS A 22 -4.87 -12.43 -0.17
N GLU A 23 -5.58 -12.71 0.92
CA GLU A 23 -5.63 -11.80 2.06
C GLU A 23 -4.25 -11.62 2.68
N TRP A 24 -3.94 -10.41 3.12
CA TRP A 24 -2.71 -10.12 3.84
C TRP A 24 -2.93 -9.02 4.87
N GLN A 25 -2.14 -9.07 5.94
CA GLN A 25 -2.18 -8.12 7.05
C GLN A 25 -0.76 -7.88 7.56
N LEU A 26 -0.34 -6.63 7.57
CA LEU A 26 0.95 -6.17 8.06
C LEU A 26 0.78 -5.42 9.38
N THR A 27 1.55 -5.81 10.39
CA THR A 27 1.68 -5.00 11.61
C THR A 27 2.92 -4.12 11.53
N ILE A 28 2.72 -2.79 11.52
CA ILE A 28 3.81 -1.81 11.63
C ILE A 28 3.93 -1.40 13.09
N GLN A 29 5.10 -1.65 13.68
CA GLN A 29 5.40 -1.29 15.07
C GLN A 29 6.29 -0.07 15.13
N ALA A 30 5.86 0.96 15.85
CA ALA A 30 6.68 2.11 16.21
C ALA A 30 7.27 1.90 17.62
N LYS A 31 8.57 2.12 17.78
CA LYS A 31 9.28 2.08 19.07
C LYS A 31 10.14 3.32 19.25
N ALA A 32 9.93 4.03 20.36
CA ALA A 32 10.72 5.19 20.75
C ALA A 32 11.48 4.95 22.06
N LYS A 33 12.05 6.03 22.62
CA LYS A 33 12.75 6.01 23.90
C LYS A 33 11.82 5.51 25.01
N GLN A 34 12.28 4.52 25.76
CA GLN A 34 11.52 3.98 26.89
C GLN A 34 11.25 5.06 27.95
N ILE A 35 10.00 5.08 28.41
CA ILE A 35 9.49 5.98 29.47
C ILE A 35 8.58 5.18 30.41
N ASP A 36 8.21 5.78 31.54
CA ASP A 36 7.12 5.33 32.40
C ASP A 36 5.76 5.69 31.78
N GLY A 37 5.41 4.97 30.72
CA GLY A 37 4.26 5.23 29.84
C GLY A 37 4.35 4.42 28.55
N LEU A 38 3.58 4.80 27.53
CA LEU A 38 3.61 4.14 26.22
C LEU A 38 4.85 4.56 25.42
N TYR A 39 5.67 3.60 25.01
CA TYR A 39 6.84 3.85 24.15
C TYR A 39 6.91 2.91 22.94
N LYS A 40 5.87 2.09 22.78
CA LYS A 40 5.62 1.25 21.62
C LYS A 40 4.18 1.46 21.19
N SER A 41 3.94 1.54 19.91
CA SER A 41 2.60 1.65 19.33
C SER A 41 2.59 0.85 18.02
N SER A 42 1.42 0.41 17.57
CA SER A 42 1.31 -0.40 16.36
C SER A 42 0.03 -0.10 15.60
N VAL A 43 0.08 -0.28 14.30
CA VAL A 43 -1.06 -0.23 13.40
C VAL A 43 -1.04 -1.47 12.51
N ILE A 44 -2.23 -2.01 12.24
CA ILE A 44 -2.44 -3.10 11.30
C ILE A 44 -3.02 -2.51 10.01
N ILE A 45 -2.43 -2.85 8.88
CA ILE A 45 -2.93 -2.49 7.54
C ILE A 45 -2.99 -3.74 6.68
N GLY A 46 -3.83 -3.76 5.65
CA GLY A 46 -3.96 -4.97 4.81
C GLY A 46 -5.07 -4.91 3.78
N GLU A 47 -5.24 -6.05 3.11
CA GLU A 47 -6.35 -6.30 2.20
C GLU A 47 -7.03 -7.63 2.56
N GLY A 48 -8.36 -7.64 2.49
CA GLY A 48 -9.18 -8.81 2.74
C GLY A 48 -10.40 -8.87 1.81
N GLU A 49 -11.17 -9.97 1.89
CA GLU A 49 -12.44 -10.09 1.15
C GLU A 49 -13.40 -8.95 1.52
N ASN A 50 -13.41 -8.56 2.79
CA ASN A 50 -14.22 -7.47 3.32
C ASN A 50 -13.32 -6.41 3.94
N ALA A 51 -13.63 -5.14 3.67
CA ALA A 51 -13.00 -4.04 4.38
C ALA A 51 -13.31 -4.12 5.88
N ASN A 52 -12.32 -3.85 6.73
CA ASN A 52 -12.48 -3.82 8.18
C ASN A 52 -11.67 -2.68 8.79
N THR A 53 -12.26 -2.00 9.77
CA THR A 53 -11.56 -0.93 10.50
C THR A 53 -11.81 -1.05 11.99
N THR A 54 -10.75 -0.91 12.78
CA THR A 54 -10.85 -0.85 14.25
C THR A 54 -10.36 0.51 14.75
N PRO A 55 -11.20 1.28 15.48
CA PRO A 55 -10.76 2.54 16.07
C PRO A 55 -9.60 2.35 17.04
N ALA A 56 -8.62 3.25 16.99
CA ALA A 56 -7.52 3.26 17.94
C ALA A 56 -8.03 3.59 19.35
N ALA A 57 -7.48 2.91 20.36
CA ALA A 57 -7.77 3.22 21.75
C ALA A 57 -7.36 4.67 22.11
N PRO A 58 -7.99 5.28 23.13
CA PRO A 58 -7.54 6.56 23.66
C PRO A 58 -6.06 6.50 24.08
N LEU A 59 -5.33 7.59 23.86
CA LEU A 59 -3.93 7.66 24.26
C LEU A 59 -3.80 7.67 25.78
N PRO A 60 -2.80 6.97 26.32
CA PRO A 60 -2.50 7.07 27.74
C PRO A 60 -1.96 8.46 28.09
N PRO A 61 -2.02 8.89 29.36
CA PRO A 61 -1.56 10.21 29.77
C PRO A 61 -0.09 10.50 29.48
N LYS A 62 0.75 9.47 29.34
CA LYS A 62 2.17 9.57 29.01
C LYS A 62 2.50 8.64 27.85
N TYR A 63 3.01 9.19 26.76
CA TYR A 63 3.52 8.43 25.63
C TYR A 63 4.72 9.13 24.98
N SER A 64 5.62 8.36 24.37
CA SER A 64 6.83 8.84 23.69
C SER A 64 6.83 8.58 22.18
N CYS A 65 5.85 7.84 21.68
CA CYS A 65 5.51 7.78 20.27
C CYS A 65 4.09 7.25 20.09
N GLU A 66 3.55 7.47 18.89
CA GLU A 66 2.25 6.95 18.47
C GLU A 66 2.30 6.68 16.97
N ILE A 67 1.68 5.57 16.55
CA ILE A 67 1.35 5.29 15.15
C ILE A 67 -0.11 4.85 15.05
N HIS A 68 -0.82 5.32 14.03
CA HIS A 68 -2.18 4.88 13.70
C HIS A 68 -2.46 5.09 12.21
N SER A 69 -3.47 4.40 11.66
CA SER A 69 -3.94 4.63 10.29
C SER A 69 -4.97 5.78 10.30
N THR A 70 -4.90 6.62 9.28
CA THR A 70 -5.75 7.82 9.14
C THR A 70 -6.20 7.97 7.68
N PRO A 71 -7.21 7.19 7.24
CA PRO A 71 -7.71 7.28 5.86
C PRO A 71 -8.36 8.65 5.57
N ASN A 72 -8.74 9.38 6.61
CA ASN A 72 -9.17 10.77 6.59
C ASN A 72 -8.61 11.47 7.83
N TRP A 73 -8.44 12.79 7.76
CA TRP A 73 -7.86 13.64 8.81
C TRP A 73 -8.52 13.52 10.19
N ASP A 74 -9.72 12.96 10.28
CA ASP A 74 -10.50 12.87 11.51
C ASP A 74 -10.45 11.47 12.16
N SER A 75 -9.99 10.45 11.43
CA SER A 75 -10.01 9.06 11.87
C SER A 75 -8.67 8.61 12.42
N ARG A 76 -8.72 7.94 13.58
CA ARG A 76 -7.57 7.27 14.20
C ARG A 76 -7.89 5.78 14.32
N LEU A 77 -7.25 4.96 13.50
CA LEU A 77 -7.51 3.52 13.41
C LEU A 77 -6.29 2.72 13.87
N SER A 78 -6.49 1.71 14.71
CA SER A 78 -5.45 0.71 15.01
C SER A 78 -5.39 -0.39 13.96
N GLU A 79 -6.47 -0.57 13.19
CA GLU A 79 -6.54 -1.49 12.06
C GLU A 79 -7.29 -0.85 10.90
N ASN A 80 -6.73 -0.97 9.69
CA ASN A 80 -7.35 -0.52 8.44
C ASN A 80 -7.11 -1.54 7.31
N ILE A 81 -8.09 -2.42 7.11
CA ILE A 81 -8.12 -3.44 6.07
C ILE A 81 -9.03 -2.96 4.95
N HIS A 82 -8.48 -2.88 3.76
CA HIS A 82 -9.21 -2.53 2.54
C HIS A 82 -9.81 -3.78 1.90
N SER A 83 -10.87 -3.62 1.11
CA SER A 83 -11.32 -4.70 0.23
C SER A 83 -10.39 -4.81 -0.99
N PHE A 84 -10.32 -5.97 -1.65
CA PHE A 84 -9.42 -6.16 -2.80
C PHE A 84 -9.59 -5.17 -3.96
N SER A 85 -10.73 -4.47 -4.07
CA SER A 85 -10.98 -3.48 -5.13
C SER A 85 -10.68 -2.04 -4.74
N ASP A 86 -10.29 -1.78 -3.49
CA ASP A 86 -9.99 -0.43 -3.03
C ASP A 86 -8.59 0.03 -3.46
N HIS A 87 -8.39 1.35 -3.52
CA HIS A 87 -7.11 1.93 -3.89
C HIS A 87 -6.00 1.48 -2.91
N GLN A 88 -4.84 1.18 -3.50
CA GLN A 88 -3.65 0.50 -2.96
C GLN A 88 -2.79 1.33 -1.99
N CYS A 89 -3.43 2.15 -1.15
CA CYS A 89 -2.76 3.16 -0.33
C CYS A 89 -3.25 3.14 1.12
N TRP A 90 -2.35 2.88 2.07
CA TRP A 90 -2.65 3.00 3.50
C TRP A 90 -1.89 4.17 4.09
N VAL A 91 -2.63 5.20 4.50
CA VAL A 91 -2.06 6.38 5.15
C VAL A 91 -1.89 6.11 6.64
N ILE A 92 -0.66 6.25 7.12
CA ILE A 92 -0.31 6.15 8.53
C ILE A 92 0.14 7.52 9.05
N SER A 93 -0.30 7.88 10.24
CA SER A 93 0.19 9.01 11.02
C SER A 93 1.18 8.51 12.04
N LEU A 94 2.29 9.24 12.19
CA LEU A 94 3.37 8.97 13.13
C LEU A 94 3.65 10.23 13.95
N ASN A 95 3.54 10.11 15.27
CA ASN A 95 4.13 11.07 16.20
C ASN A 95 5.39 10.43 16.82
N PRO A 96 6.60 10.85 16.44
CA PRO A 96 7.86 10.23 16.89
C PRO A 96 8.28 10.63 18.30
N HIS A 97 7.59 11.59 18.92
CA HIS A 97 8.02 12.24 20.15
C HIS A 97 7.08 12.00 21.34
N GLY A 98 5.78 11.96 21.06
CA GLY A 98 4.72 11.93 22.06
C GLY A 98 4.67 13.16 22.96
N ASN A 99 4.03 13.04 24.12
CA ASN A 99 3.69 14.18 24.97
C ASN A 99 4.60 14.39 26.20
N VAL A 100 5.74 13.69 26.29
CA VAL A 100 6.67 13.81 27.44
C VAL A 100 8.06 14.30 27.06
N GLY A 101 8.70 15.07 27.96
CA GLY A 101 10.10 15.52 27.89
C GLY A 101 10.36 16.78 27.03
N SER A 102 11.64 17.10 26.80
CA SER A 102 12.09 18.27 26.03
C SER A 102 11.55 18.27 24.59
N PRO A 103 11.19 19.43 23.99
CA PRO A 103 10.63 19.53 22.62
C PRO A 103 11.61 19.21 21.48
N GLU A 104 12.83 18.77 21.79
CA GLU A 104 13.84 18.38 20.82
C GLU A 104 13.37 17.21 19.94
N PRO A 105 13.75 17.17 18.65
CA PRO A 105 13.46 16.04 17.78
C PRO A 105 13.96 14.71 18.37
N ARG A 106 13.16 13.65 18.26
CA ARG A 106 13.51 12.31 18.76
C ARG A 106 13.39 11.26 17.68
N PRO A 107 14.27 10.24 17.70
CA PRO A 107 14.16 9.11 16.82
C PRO A 107 13.05 8.16 17.28
N VAL A 108 12.30 7.65 16.31
CA VAL A 108 11.42 6.49 16.42
C VAL A 108 11.84 5.48 15.37
N THR A 109 11.81 4.20 15.74
CA THR A 109 12.06 3.10 14.80
C THR A 109 10.72 2.46 14.45
N LEU A 110 10.39 2.45 13.16
CA LEU A 110 9.34 1.62 12.61
C LEU A 110 9.93 0.28 12.20
N THR A 111 9.24 -0.82 12.51
CA THR A 111 9.61 -2.18 12.12
C THR A 111 8.38 -2.96 11.70
N TRP A 112 8.54 -3.88 10.77
CA TRP A 112 7.50 -4.79 10.31
C TRP A 112 8.10 -6.13 9.88
N ASN A 113 7.26 -7.13 9.64
CA ASN A 113 7.69 -8.45 9.15
C ASN A 113 7.48 -8.54 7.64
N SER A 114 8.49 -8.94 6.88
CA SER A 114 8.41 -9.07 5.42
C SER A 114 7.52 -10.23 4.97
N GLU A 115 7.31 -11.23 5.82
CA GLU A 115 6.48 -12.42 5.54
C GLU A 115 4.98 -12.12 5.61
N ASP A 116 4.60 -10.98 6.21
CA ASP A 116 3.21 -10.54 6.37
C ASP A 116 2.62 -9.97 5.06
N PHE A 117 3.47 -9.64 4.09
CA PHE A 117 3.04 -9.16 2.78
C PHE A 117 2.60 -10.30 1.85
N ASP A 118 1.69 -10.00 0.92
CA ASP A 118 1.45 -10.86 -0.24
C ASP A 118 2.62 -10.81 -1.24
N ASP A 119 2.41 -11.33 -2.45
CA ASP A 119 3.45 -11.42 -3.47
C ASP A 119 3.73 -10.08 -4.19
N ALA A 120 2.97 -9.03 -3.92
CA ALA A 120 3.19 -7.71 -4.52
C ALA A 120 4.41 -6.99 -3.94
N GLN A 121 4.79 -5.89 -4.60
CA GLN A 121 5.80 -4.97 -4.10
C GLN A 121 5.15 -3.85 -3.29
N TYR A 122 5.78 -3.49 -2.19
CA TYR A 122 5.31 -2.46 -1.28
C TYR A 122 6.41 -1.45 -1.03
N MET A 123 6.05 -0.17 -1.07
CA MET A 123 6.94 0.96 -0.81
C MET A 123 6.40 1.81 0.33
N LEU A 124 7.30 2.43 1.08
CA LEU A 124 6.97 3.45 2.06
C LEU A 124 7.23 4.81 1.42
N VAL A 125 6.22 5.67 1.43
CA VAL A 125 6.24 6.99 0.79
C VAL A 125 5.93 8.06 1.84
N GLU A 126 6.56 9.22 1.75
CA GLU A 126 6.25 10.35 2.63
C GLU A 126 4.92 11.03 2.23
N GLY A 127 4.06 11.36 3.19
CA GLY A 127 2.77 12.03 2.96
C GLY A 127 1.59 11.06 2.82
N MET A 128 0.48 11.55 2.25
CA MET A 128 -0.84 10.89 2.34
C MET A 128 -1.41 10.37 1.01
N ASN A 129 -0.74 10.60 -0.12
CA ASN A 129 -1.33 10.36 -1.44
C ASN A 129 -0.72 9.14 -2.16
N CYS A 130 0.25 8.43 -1.57
CA CYS A 130 1.02 7.38 -2.24
C CYS A 130 1.72 7.79 -3.55
N LEU A 131 1.84 9.09 -3.84
CA LEU A 131 2.43 9.63 -5.08
C LEU A 131 3.69 10.47 -4.83
N ASN A 132 4.06 10.63 -3.57
CA ASN A 132 5.12 11.54 -3.12
C ASN A 132 6.50 10.85 -3.12
N ASN A 133 7.46 11.49 -2.45
CA ASN A 133 8.84 11.02 -2.30
C ASN A 133 8.88 9.65 -1.62
N GLU A 134 9.38 8.67 -2.37
CA GLU A 134 9.71 7.34 -1.87
C GLU A 134 10.77 7.45 -0.74
N VAL A 135 10.50 6.77 0.36
CA VAL A 135 11.39 6.65 1.52
C VAL A 135 12.04 5.27 1.55
N ILE A 136 11.27 4.23 1.24
CA ILE A 136 11.74 2.85 1.06
C ILE A 136 11.09 2.28 -0.20
N SER A 137 11.92 1.87 -1.16
CA SER A 137 11.49 1.29 -2.44
C SER A 137 10.89 -0.12 -2.31
N ASN A 138 11.39 -0.92 -1.37
CA ASN A 138 10.94 -2.28 -1.16
C ASN A 138 10.90 -2.64 0.34
N MET A 139 9.70 -2.58 0.92
CA MET A 139 9.45 -2.91 2.32
C MET A 139 9.64 -4.41 2.65
N LYS A 140 9.72 -5.30 1.66
CA LYS A 140 10.04 -6.72 1.89
C LYS A 140 11.54 -6.95 2.08
N GLU A 141 12.39 -6.10 1.48
CA GLU A 141 13.85 -6.16 1.62
C GLU A 141 14.36 -5.29 2.78
N THR A 142 13.76 -4.12 2.97
CA THR A 142 14.07 -3.21 4.08
C THR A 142 12.93 -3.25 5.08
N THR A 143 13.13 -3.89 6.23
CA THR A 143 12.07 -4.16 7.23
C THR A 143 12.06 -3.17 8.41
N GLN A 144 12.85 -2.11 8.31
CA GLN A 144 12.95 -1.08 9.34
C GLN A 144 13.13 0.32 8.74
N PHE A 145 12.58 1.32 9.42
CA PHE A 145 12.75 2.73 9.09
C PHE A 145 12.97 3.54 10.36
N VAL A 146 14.02 4.36 10.40
CA VAL A 146 14.28 5.27 11.52
C VAL A 146 13.89 6.69 11.10
N PHE A 147 12.95 7.28 11.81
CA PHE A 147 12.50 8.64 11.58
C PHE A 147 12.80 9.53 12.79
N THR A 148 13.26 10.75 12.57
CA THR A 148 13.50 11.72 13.65
C THR A 148 12.58 12.92 13.46
N GLY A 149 11.78 13.24 14.48
CA GLY A 149 10.88 14.37 14.42
C GLY A 149 10.46 14.89 15.80
N THR A 150 9.80 16.04 15.80
CA THR A 150 9.23 16.70 16.98
C THR A 150 7.83 16.17 17.34
N ASN A 151 7.20 16.74 18.38
CA ASN A 151 5.81 16.45 18.78
C ASN A 151 4.78 17.04 17.80
N LYS A 152 4.73 16.47 16.60
CA LYS A 152 3.70 16.72 15.58
C LYS A 152 3.42 15.42 14.83
N GLU A 153 2.31 15.39 14.12
CA GLU A 153 1.99 14.29 13.22
C GLU A 153 2.78 14.41 11.92
N TYR A 154 3.35 13.29 11.50
CA TYR A 154 3.99 13.11 10.20
C TYR A 154 3.24 11.99 9.49
N PHE A 155 2.95 12.21 8.22
CA PHE A 155 2.20 11.25 7.43
C PHE A 155 3.15 10.45 6.56
N PHE A 156 2.93 9.15 6.51
CA PHE A 156 3.52 8.26 5.53
C PHE A 156 2.41 7.45 4.90
N SER A 157 2.68 6.89 3.74
CA SER A 157 1.79 5.96 3.09
C SER A 157 2.52 4.68 2.74
N VAL A 158 1.89 3.54 2.98
CA VAL A 158 2.30 2.28 2.38
C VAL A 158 1.57 2.16 1.07
N ALA A 159 2.32 2.11 -0.03
CA ALA A 159 1.76 1.97 -1.36
C ALA A 159 2.06 0.57 -1.89
N LYS A 160 1.02 -0.14 -2.33
CA LYS A 160 1.16 -1.39 -3.05
C LYS A 160 1.39 -1.05 -4.53
N ASN A 161 2.54 -1.44 -5.07
CA ASN A 161 2.82 -1.33 -6.50
C ASN A 161 2.28 -2.59 -7.18
N SER A 162 1.07 -2.49 -7.74
CA SER A 162 0.65 -3.48 -8.72
C SER A 162 1.36 -3.18 -10.04
N ASP A 163 2.03 -4.17 -10.64
CA ASP A 163 2.78 -4.02 -11.90
C ASP A 163 2.01 -3.32 -13.04
N LEU A 164 0.67 -3.28 -12.98
CA LEU A 164 -0.18 -2.58 -13.94
C LEU A 164 -0.38 -1.09 -13.65
N SER A 165 -0.36 -0.67 -12.38
CA SER A 165 -0.64 0.72 -12.00
C SER A 165 0.54 1.65 -12.31
N SER A 166 1.79 1.18 -12.18
CA SER A 166 2.99 1.89 -12.63
C SER A 166 3.03 2.07 -14.17
N VAL A 167 2.57 1.08 -14.93
CA VAL A 167 2.40 1.17 -16.39
C VAL A 167 1.32 2.18 -16.77
N ILE A 168 0.15 2.13 -16.12
CA ILE A 168 -0.94 3.09 -16.36
C ILE A 168 -0.51 4.51 -15.97
N TYR A 169 0.23 4.67 -14.86
CA TYR A 169 0.75 5.97 -14.42
C TYR A 169 1.75 6.53 -15.43
N GLY A 170 2.73 5.73 -15.87
CA GLY A 170 3.67 6.12 -16.93
C GLY A 170 2.96 6.55 -18.22
N LEU A 171 1.90 5.82 -18.60
CA LEU A 171 1.07 6.18 -19.76
C LEU A 171 0.28 7.49 -19.54
N SER A 172 -0.21 7.77 -18.33
CA SER A 172 -0.95 8.99 -18.02
C SER A 172 -0.05 10.24 -18.08
N VAL A 173 1.18 10.14 -17.58
CA VAL A 173 2.18 11.21 -17.65
C VAL A 173 2.55 11.50 -19.11
N LEU A 174 2.79 10.46 -19.93
CA LEU A 174 3.04 10.60 -21.37
C LEU A 174 1.84 11.24 -22.10
N SER A 175 0.61 10.94 -21.70
CA SER A 175 -0.59 11.55 -22.30
C SER A 175 -0.72 13.05 -22.00
N ASN A 176 -0.27 13.50 -20.82
CA ASN A 176 -0.29 14.90 -20.44
C ASN A 176 0.82 15.70 -21.12
N ILE A 177 1.98 15.10 -21.35
CA ILE A 177 3.07 15.68 -22.16
C ILE A 177 2.60 15.89 -23.61
N SER A 178 1.91 14.91 -24.20
CA SER A 178 1.38 15.00 -25.57
C SER A 178 0.41 16.17 -25.77
N LYS A 179 -0.44 16.47 -24.78
CA LYS A 179 -1.42 17.58 -24.86
C LYS A 179 -0.78 18.96 -24.79
N ASN A 180 0.37 19.09 -24.15
CA ASN A 180 1.08 20.37 -24.03
C ASN A 180 1.96 20.67 -25.27
N ASP A 181 2.09 19.74 -26.21
CA ASP A 181 2.90 19.89 -27.44
C ASP A 181 2.06 20.09 -28.71
N GLU A 182 0.82 20.61 -28.59
CA GLU A 182 -0.07 20.93 -29.72
C GLU A 182 0.51 21.96 -30.72
N GLY A 183 1.70 22.52 -30.46
CA GLY A 183 2.47 23.34 -31.39
C GLY A 183 3.28 22.55 -32.44
N ARG A 184 3.49 21.23 -32.27
CA ARG A 184 4.36 20.44 -33.17
C ARG A 184 3.69 19.13 -33.60
N ARG A 185 2.77 19.23 -34.56
CA ARG A 185 2.11 18.08 -35.20
C ARG A 185 3.11 17.15 -35.89
N VAL A 186 3.49 16.04 -35.24
CA VAL A 186 4.01 14.85 -35.91
C VAL A 186 3.34 13.59 -35.36
N GLY A 187 2.35 13.07 -36.10
CA GLY A 187 2.13 11.63 -36.35
C GLY A 187 1.91 10.60 -35.23
N LEU A 188 1.89 10.94 -33.93
CA LEU A 188 1.88 9.95 -32.84
C LEU A 188 0.57 9.86 -32.03
N ASN A 189 -0.50 10.52 -32.48
CA ASN A 189 -1.70 10.75 -31.65
C ASN A 189 -2.75 9.61 -31.67
N VAL A 190 -2.50 8.47 -32.32
CA VAL A 190 -3.53 7.41 -32.50
C VAL A 190 -3.27 6.14 -31.67
N SER A 191 -2.10 5.95 -31.05
CA SER A 191 -1.77 4.67 -30.40
C SER A 191 -2.04 4.61 -28.90
N LEU A 192 -1.78 5.68 -28.15
CA LEU A 192 -1.82 5.62 -26.67
C LEU A 192 -3.23 5.49 -26.10
N LYS A 193 -4.22 6.19 -26.67
CA LYS A 193 -5.61 6.14 -26.18
C LYS A 193 -6.23 4.74 -26.33
N ASN A 194 -5.86 4.03 -27.41
CA ASN A 194 -6.29 2.65 -27.65
C ASN A 194 -5.55 1.63 -26.78
N ILE A 195 -4.29 1.88 -26.44
CA ILE A 195 -3.52 1.06 -25.49
C ILE A 195 -4.09 1.19 -24.09
N VAL A 196 -4.37 2.42 -23.62
CA VAL A 196 -5.00 2.67 -22.31
C VAL A 196 -6.39 2.02 -22.25
N LEU A 197 -7.22 2.17 -23.28
CA LEU A 197 -8.55 1.54 -23.31
C LEU A 197 -8.48 0.00 -23.36
N LYS A 198 -7.49 -0.57 -24.05
CA LYS A 198 -7.29 -2.03 -24.08
C LYS A 198 -6.77 -2.56 -22.75
N MET A 199 -5.89 -1.82 -22.07
CA MET A 199 -5.38 -2.19 -20.76
C MET A 199 -6.45 -2.07 -19.66
N GLN A 200 -7.28 -1.03 -19.69
CA GLN A 200 -8.45 -0.93 -18.79
C GLN A 200 -9.40 -2.12 -18.98
N LYS A 201 -9.72 -2.48 -20.23
CA LYS A 201 -10.53 -3.65 -20.54
C LYS A 201 -9.90 -4.99 -20.15
N LEU A 202 -8.59 -5.05 -19.91
CA LEU A 202 -7.89 -6.27 -19.45
C LEU A 202 -7.76 -6.33 -17.93
N ALA A 203 -7.85 -5.20 -17.23
CA ALA A 203 -7.86 -5.12 -15.77
C ALA A 203 -9.26 -5.43 -15.17
N ASP A 204 -10.31 -5.33 -15.98
CA ASP A 204 -11.71 -5.64 -15.59
C ASP A 204 -12.10 -7.14 -15.80
N PHE A 205 -11.13 -8.02 -16.09
CA PHE A 205 -11.29 -9.49 -16.19
C PHE A 205 -10.48 -10.20 -15.10
#